data_AF-A0A1G9B756-F1
#
_entry.id   AF-A0A1G9B756-F1
#
_cell.length_a   1.000
_cell.length_b   1.000
_cell.length_c   1.000
_cell.angle_alpha   90.00
_cell.angle_beta   90.00
_cell.angle_gamma   90.00
#
_symmetry.space_group_name_H-M   'P 1'
#
loop_
_entity.id
_entity.type
_entity.pdbx_description
1 polymer ?
#
loop_
_entity_poly.entity_id
_entity_poly.type
_entity_poly.pdbx_seq_one_letter_code
_entity_poly.pdbx_strand_id
1 'polypeptide(L)'
;MVMDVTITTAAIATIVSAITSAAVALLIASRNSKKAIDDQLDGILKIAIQYPYLECKSFTNAWSSRYDQNDEKALRYEVYCTLVFNFMSRICAFYKYDSNKVEQHIAIKQWARIHCKYWRDPTEAFENVDTYDKEFVDLIEGYLKGAK
;
A
#
# COMPACT_ATOMS: atom_id res chain seq x y z
N MET A 1 39.20 12.98 -43.56
CA MET A 1 37.74 12.74 -43.59
C MET A 1 37.28 11.57 -42.69
N VAL A 2 38.15 10.63 -42.29
CA VAL A 2 37.77 9.49 -41.42
C VAL A 2 37.59 9.88 -39.94
N MET A 3 38.31 10.91 -39.47
CA MET A 3 38.34 11.30 -38.05
C MET A 3 37.04 11.98 -37.57
N ASP A 4 36.40 12.81 -38.39
CA ASP A 4 35.11 13.45 -38.08
C ASP A 4 33.97 12.44 -37.95
N VAL A 5 33.88 11.48 -38.87
CA VAL A 5 32.84 10.44 -38.87
C VAL A 5 32.91 9.60 -37.60
N THR A 6 34.11 9.25 -37.14
CA THR A 6 34.33 8.48 -35.90
C THR A 6 33.92 9.25 -34.65
N ILE A 7 34.18 10.57 -34.59
CA ILE A 7 33.79 11.40 -33.45
C ILE A 7 32.26 11.56 -33.40
N THR A 8 31.61 11.80 -34.55
CA THR A 8 30.14 11.86 -34.61
C THR A 8 29.46 10.53 -34.30
N THR A 9 30.00 9.41 -34.77
CA THR A 9 29.42 8.07 -34.49
C THR A 9 29.62 7.66 -33.03
N ALA A 10 30.78 7.95 -32.43
CA ALA A 10 31.02 7.73 -31.01
C ALA A 10 30.08 8.57 -30.14
N ALA A 11 29.91 9.87 -30.45
CA ALA A 11 29.00 10.75 -29.72
C ALA A 11 27.54 10.28 -29.80
N ILE A 12 27.07 9.89 -30.98
CA ILE A 12 25.71 9.32 -31.16
C ILE A 12 25.57 8.01 -30.37
N ALA A 13 26.57 7.12 -30.42
CA ALA A 13 26.55 5.87 -29.68
C ALA A 13 26.50 6.10 -28.16
N THR A 14 27.23 7.08 -27.64
CA THR A 14 27.18 7.46 -26.22
C THR A 14 25.79 7.97 -25.82
N ILE A 15 25.17 8.83 -26.62
CA ILE A 15 23.83 9.36 -26.35
C ILE A 15 22.79 8.23 -26.36
N VAL A 16 22.82 7.37 -27.39
CA VAL A 16 21.91 6.23 -27.50
C VAL A 16 22.08 5.28 -26.31
N SER A 17 23.32 4.99 -25.91
CA SER A 17 23.62 4.13 -24.76
C SER A 17 23.16 4.73 -23.43
N ALA A 18 23.28 6.05 -23.25
CA ALA A 18 22.79 6.73 -22.05
C ALA A 18 21.26 6.67 -21.96
N ILE A 19 20.56 6.88 -23.08
CA ILE A 19 19.10 6.80 -23.15
C ILE A 19 18.61 5.38 -22.86
N THR A 20 19.22 4.37 -23.50
CA THR A 20 18.83 2.97 -23.27
C THR A 20 19.11 2.54 -21.84
N SER A 21 20.25 2.94 -21.27
CA SER A 21 20.59 2.65 -19.87
C SER A 21 19.60 3.29 -18.90
N ALA A 22 19.24 4.56 -19.11
CA ALA A 22 18.23 5.25 -18.29
C ALA A 22 16.86 4.56 -18.41
N ALA A 23 16.44 4.17 -19.61
CA ALA A 23 15.19 3.45 -19.84
C ALA A 23 15.18 2.09 -19.12
N VAL A 24 16.26 1.31 -19.23
CA VAL A 24 16.40 0.03 -18.53
C VAL A 24 16.38 0.23 -17.01
N ALA A 25 17.09 1.23 -16.50
CA ALA A 25 17.12 1.54 -15.07
C ALA A 25 15.72 1.91 -14.54
N LEU A 26 14.95 2.72 -15.27
CA LEU A 26 13.57 3.05 -14.91
C LEU A 26 12.64 1.83 -14.96
N LEU A 27 12.81 0.94 -15.96
CA LEU A 27 12.05 -0.31 -16.04
C LEU A 27 12.37 -1.25 -14.87
N ILE A 28 13.64 -1.39 -14.50
CA ILE A 28 14.05 -2.19 -13.34
C ILE A 28 13.49 -1.58 -12.06
N ALA A 29 13.61 -0.26 -11.87
CA ALA A 29 13.07 0.43 -10.71
C ALA A 29 11.56 0.23 -10.57
N SER A 30 10.79 0.41 -11.64
CA SER A 30 9.33 0.19 -11.63
C SER A 30 8.95 -1.26 -11.31
N ARG A 31 9.68 -2.24 -11.85
CA ARG A 31 9.47 -3.66 -11.53
C ARG A 31 9.78 -3.97 -10.07
N ASN A 32 10.86 -3.41 -9.54
CA ASN A 32 11.26 -3.60 -8.15
C ASN A 32 10.24 -2.96 -7.19
N SER A 33 9.73 -1.76 -7.51
CA SER A 33 8.68 -1.12 -6.72
C SER A 33 7.39 -1.94 -6.71
N LYS A 34 6.96 -2.45 -7.88
CA LYS A 34 5.78 -3.33 -7.95
C LYS A 34 5.99 -4.61 -7.14
N LYS A 35 7.13 -5.27 -7.32
CA LYS A 35 7.48 -6.46 -6.54
C LYS A 35 7.46 -6.20 -5.03
N ALA A 36 7.95 -5.04 -4.57
CA ALA A 36 7.92 -4.70 -3.15
C ALA A 36 6.49 -4.56 -2.59
N ILE A 37 5.55 -4.06 -3.40
CA ILE A 37 4.12 -4.00 -3.04
C ILE A 37 3.53 -5.42 -2.99
N ASP A 38 3.81 -6.24 -4.00
CA ASP A 38 3.34 -7.64 -4.06
C ASP A 38 3.87 -8.45 -2.86
N ASP A 39 5.15 -8.29 -2.52
CA ASP A 39 5.79 -8.98 -1.39
C ASP A 39 5.19 -8.53 -0.03
N GLN A 40 4.78 -7.27 0.10
CA GLN A 40 4.08 -6.77 1.30
C GLN A 40 2.66 -7.33 1.42
N LEU A 41 1.93 -7.42 0.30
CA LEU A 41 0.62 -8.05 0.27
C LEU A 41 0.71 -9.52 0.72
N ASP A 42 1.67 -10.27 0.18
CA ASP A 42 1.94 -11.65 0.58
C ASP A 42 2.24 -11.76 2.08
N GLY A 43 2.98 -10.80 2.64
CA GLY A 43 3.24 -10.73 4.09
C GLY A 43 1.97 -10.57 4.91
N ILE A 44 1.10 -9.62 4.54
CA ILE A 44 -0.18 -9.38 5.21
C ILE A 44 -1.09 -10.61 5.12
N LEU A 45 -1.17 -11.24 3.94
CA LEU A 45 -1.97 -12.45 3.74
C LEU A 45 -1.47 -13.64 4.57
N LYS A 46 -0.16 -13.82 4.70
CA LYS A 46 0.42 -14.84 5.59
C LYS A 46 0.03 -14.62 7.05
N ILE A 47 0.05 -13.36 7.52
CA ILE A 47 -0.40 -13.01 8.88
C ILE A 47 -1.89 -13.32 9.06
N ALA A 48 -2.73 -12.95 8.09
CA ALA A 48 -4.16 -13.24 8.11
C ALA A 48 -4.46 -14.75 8.12
N ILE A 49 -3.70 -15.55 7.37
CA ILE A 49 -3.80 -17.01 7.38
C ILE A 49 -3.36 -17.60 8.72
N GLN A 50 -2.26 -17.09 9.29
CA GLN A 50 -1.75 -17.52 10.60
C GLN A 50 -2.71 -17.18 11.74
N TYR A 51 -3.43 -16.05 11.62
CA TYR A 51 -4.34 -15.54 12.62
C TYR A 51 -5.71 -15.18 11.99
N PRO A 52 -6.54 -16.18 11.62
CA PRO A 52 -7.78 -15.94 10.87
C PRO A 52 -8.81 -15.02 11.53
N TYR A 53 -8.73 -14.85 12.87
CA TYR A 53 -9.60 -13.93 13.59
C TYR A 53 -9.39 -12.46 13.17
N LEU A 54 -8.22 -12.11 12.64
CA LEU A 54 -7.92 -10.75 12.15
C LEU A 54 -8.85 -10.33 11.00
N GLU A 55 -9.33 -11.29 10.22
CA GLU A 55 -10.24 -11.10 9.08
C GLU A 55 -11.65 -11.61 9.38
N CYS A 56 -11.96 -11.90 10.64
CA CYS A 56 -13.27 -12.41 11.04
C CYS A 56 -14.20 -11.27 11.44
N LYS A 57 -15.37 -11.16 10.81
CA LYS A 57 -16.35 -10.12 11.12
C LYS A 57 -16.77 -10.07 12.58
N SER A 58 -16.90 -11.21 13.26
CA SER A 58 -17.31 -11.23 14.67
C SER A 58 -16.25 -10.61 15.57
N PHE A 59 -14.98 -10.84 15.28
CA PHE A 59 -13.85 -10.29 16.03
C PHE A 59 -13.63 -8.82 15.69
N THR A 60 -13.53 -8.48 14.41
CA THR A 60 -13.32 -7.11 13.93
C THR A 60 -14.44 -6.14 14.35
N ASN A 61 -15.70 -6.60 14.36
CA ASN A 61 -16.83 -5.78 14.83
C ASN A 61 -16.86 -5.58 16.35
N ALA A 62 -16.17 -6.44 17.11
CA ALA A 62 -16.05 -6.34 18.56
C ALA A 62 -14.87 -5.45 19.00
N TRP A 63 -14.14 -4.86 18.05
CA TRP A 63 -13.04 -3.95 18.34
C TRP A 63 -13.48 -2.76 19.21
N SER A 64 -12.59 -2.37 20.12
CA SER A 64 -12.67 -1.18 20.96
C SER A 64 -11.25 -0.73 21.28
N SER A 65 -10.97 0.58 21.17
CA SER A 65 -9.71 1.21 21.57
C SER A 65 -9.35 1.01 23.04
N ARG A 66 -10.34 0.63 23.87
CA ARG A 66 -10.20 0.41 25.32
C ARG A 66 -10.00 -1.07 25.67
N TYR A 67 -9.33 -1.83 24.81
CA TYR A 67 -9.06 -3.25 25.04
C TYR A 67 -8.09 -3.45 26.22
N ASP A 68 -8.10 -4.64 26.82
CA ASP A 68 -7.13 -5.00 27.86
C ASP A 68 -5.74 -5.13 27.22
N GLN A 69 -4.75 -4.38 27.71
CA GLN A 69 -3.39 -4.42 27.18
C GLN A 69 -2.69 -5.78 27.33
N ASN A 70 -3.27 -6.72 28.11
CA ASN A 70 -2.82 -8.10 28.16
C ASN A 70 -3.54 -9.02 27.15
N ASP A 71 -4.55 -8.52 26.43
CA ASP A 71 -5.21 -9.25 25.34
C ASP A 71 -4.32 -9.23 24.09
N GLU A 72 -3.54 -10.31 23.96
CA GLU A 72 -2.66 -10.51 22.81
C GLU A 72 -3.40 -10.48 21.47
N LYS A 73 -4.67 -10.91 21.40
CA LYS A 73 -5.42 -10.88 20.13
C LYS A 73 -5.76 -9.45 19.73
N ALA A 74 -6.15 -8.61 20.69
CA ALA A 74 -6.42 -7.21 20.44
C ALA A 74 -5.14 -6.47 20.01
N LEU A 75 -4.01 -6.70 20.70
CA LEU A 75 -2.70 -6.16 20.32
C LEU A 75 -2.29 -6.56 18.90
N ARG A 76 -2.42 -7.86 18.55
CA ARG A 76 -2.11 -8.35 17.21
C ARG A 76 -3.02 -7.72 16.16
N TYR A 77 -4.28 -7.47 16.50
CA TYR A 77 -5.24 -6.85 15.58
C TYR A 77 -4.96 -5.38 15.33
N GLU A 78 -4.60 -4.62 16.36
CA GLU A 78 -4.15 -3.24 16.21
C GLU A 78 -2.98 -3.15 15.23
N VAL A 79 -1.89 -3.88 15.51
CA VAL A 79 -0.68 -3.89 14.65
C VAL A 79 -1.03 -4.32 13.23
N TYR A 80 -1.89 -5.33 13.09
CA TYR A 80 -2.37 -5.79 11.79
C TYR A 80 -3.12 -4.69 11.03
N CYS A 81 -4.04 -3.97 11.69
CA CYS A 81 -4.78 -2.89 11.05
C CYS A 81 -3.85 -1.76 10.60
N THR A 82 -2.88 -1.37 11.44
CA THR A 82 -1.86 -0.39 11.05
C THR A 82 -1.10 -0.84 9.79
N LEU A 83 -0.70 -2.11 9.71
CA LEU A 83 -0.04 -2.66 8.52
C LEU A 83 -0.93 -2.64 7.28
N VAL A 84 -2.21 -3.00 7.44
CA VAL A 84 -3.22 -2.99 6.38
C VAL A 84 -3.41 -1.58 5.82
N PHE A 85 -3.66 -0.58 6.68
CA PHE A 85 -3.88 0.80 6.22
C PHE A 85 -2.60 1.44 5.65
N ASN A 86 -1.43 1.13 6.21
CA ASN A 86 -0.14 1.54 5.63
C ASN A 86 0.09 0.94 4.23
N PHE A 87 -0.26 -0.33 4.03
CA PHE A 87 -0.21 -0.94 2.70
C PHE A 87 -1.21 -0.30 1.73
N MET A 88 -2.45 -0.08 2.16
CA MET A 88 -3.48 0.60 1.36
C MET A 88 -3.07 2.01 0.94
N SER A 89 -2.48 2.79 1.85
CA SER A 89 -1.98 4.14 1.53
C SER A 89 -0.87 4.07 0.48
N ARG A 90 0.12 3.17 0.67
CA ARG A 90 1.23 3.00 -0.28
C ARG A 90 0.77 2.55 -1.68
N ILE A 91 -0.19 1.62 -1.77
CA ILE A 91 -0.69 1.15 -3.06
C ILE A 91 -1.52 2.22 -3.78
N CYS A 92 -2.31 3.00 -3.04
CA CYS A 92 -3.02 4.16 -3.61
C CYS A 92 -2.05 5.18 -4.17
N ALA A 93 -1.02 5.55 -3.40
CA ALA A 93 0.04 6.45 -3.86
C ALA A 93 0.81 5.91 -5.08
N PHE A 94 1.15 4.61 -5.09
CA PHE A 94 1.84 3.95 -6.20
C PHE A 94 1.07 4.06 -7.51
N TYR A 95 -0.25 3.86 -7.47
CA TYR A 95 -1.13 4.01 -8.62
C TYR A 95 -1.64 5.43 -8.84
N LYS A 96 -1.15 6.41 -8.08
CA LYS A 96 -1.58 7.82 -8.13
C LYS A 96 -3.09 7.97 -8.01
N TYR A 97 -3.69 7.21 -7.08
CA TYR A 97 -5.12 7.20 -6.81
C TYR A 97 -6.02 6.81 -8.00
N ASP A 98 -5.47 6.11 -9.00
CA ASP A 98 -6.25 5.49 -10.08
C ASP A 98 -7.06 4.30 -9.51
N SER A 99 -8.35 4.53 -9.26
CA SER A 99 -9.24 3.57 -8.61
C SER A 99 -9.30 2.23 -9.36
N ASN A 100 -9.29 2.25 -10.70
CA ASN A 100 -9.34 1.04 -11.50
C ASN A 100 -8.10 0.17 -11.28
N LYS A 101 -6.91 0.79 -11.22
CA LYS A 101 -5.66 0.06 -10.97
C LYS A 101 -5.57 -0.48 -9.55
N VAL A 102 -6.01 0.31 -8.56
CA VAL A 102 -6.02 -0.12 -7.16
C VAL A 102 -6.99 -1.29 -6.96
N GLU A 103 -8.22 -1.19 -7.48
CA GLU A 103 -9.24 -2.22 -7.34
C GLU A 103 -8.92 -3.51 -8.12
N GLN A 104 -8.16 -3.42 -9.22
CA GLN A 104 -7.63 -4.59 -9.91
C GLN A 104 -6.52 -5.30 -9.13
N HIS A 105 -5.81 -4.58 -8.26
CA HIS A 105 -4.71 -5.14 -7.48
C HIS A 105 -5.21 -5.74 -6.16
N ILE A 106 -6.10 -5.03 -5.46
CA ILE A 106 -6.68 -5.49 -4.18
C ILE A 106 -8.17 -5.14 -4.06
N ALA A 107 -8.89 -5.91 -3.27
CA ALA A 107 -10.26 -5.59 -2.85
C ALA A 107 -10.28 -4.49 -1.76
N ILE A 108 -9.67 -3.33 -2.03
CA ILE A 108 -9.40 -2.25 -1.05
C ILE A 108 -10.65 -1.85 -0.27
N LYS A 109 -11.79 -1.72 -0.94
CA LYS A 109 -13.06 -1.34 -0.32
C LYS A 109 -13.56 -2.38 0.69
N GLN A 110 -13.35 -3.66 0.42
CA GLN A 110 -13.75 -4.74 1.33
C GLN A 110 -12.86 -4.76 2.57
N TRP A 111 -11.54 -4.63 2.38
CA TRP A 111 -10.60 -4.55 3.49
C TRP A 111 -10.85 -3.30 4.35
N ALA A 112 -11.12 -2.14 3.75
CA ALA A 112 -11.47 -0.94 4.51
C ALA A 112 -12.72 -1.18 5.38
N ARG A 113 -13.74 -1.86 4.83
CA ARG A 113 -15.00 -2.14 5.52
C ARG A 113 -14.86 -3.15 6.65
N ILE A 114 -14.04 -4.19 6.50
CA ILE A 114 -13.86 -5.17 7.56
C ILE A 114 -13.10 -4.59 8.76
N HIS A 115 -12.20 -3.64 8.52
CA HIS A 115 -11.45 -2.92 9.57
C HIS A 115 -12.06 -1.57 9.94
N CYS A 116 -13.33 -1.34 9.61
CA CYS A 116 -13.95 -0.02 9.80
C CYS A 116 -14.03 0.40 11.28
N LYS A 117 -14.17 -0.54 12.22
CA LYS A 117 -14.20 -0.22 13.65
C LYS A 117 -12.87 0.32 14.14
N TYR A 118 -11.76 -0.31 13.75
CA TYR A 118 -10.43 0.21 14.06
C TYR A 118 -10.21 1.60 13.47
N TRP A 119 -10.56 1.81 12.20
CA TRP A 119 -10.45 3.13 11.58
C TRP A 119 -11.24 4.21 12.31
N ARG A 120 -12.41 3.88 12.87
CA ARG A 120 -13.29 4.84 13.56
C ARG A 120 -12.97 5.04 15.04
N ASP A 121 -12.30 4.07 15.65
CA ASP A 121 -11.95 4.02 17.07
C ASP A 121 -10.48 3.59 17.21
N PRO A 122 -9.52 4.42 16.73
CA PRO A 122 -8.10 4.14 16.89
C PRO A 122 -7.70 4.25 18.37
N THR A 123 -6.67 3.51 18.76
CA THR A 123 -6.13 3.54 20.14
C THR A 123 -5.55 4.91 20.47
N GLU A 124 -4.76 5.46 19.54
CA GLU A 124 -4.23 6.81 19.64
C GLU A 124 -5.12 7.80 18.87
N ALA A 125 -5.42 8.93 19.51
CA ALA A 125 -6.29 9.93 18.89
C ALA A 125 -5.68 10.45 17.58
N PHE A 126 -6.51 10.48 16.53
CA PHE A 126 -6.15 10.97 15.19
C PHE A 126 -5.09 10.18 14.42
N GLU A 127 -4.63 9.01 14.91
CA GLU A 127 -3.64 8.16 14.20
C GLU A 127 -4.08 7.84 12.76
N ASN A 128 -5.38 7.60 12.59
CA ASN A 128 -6.03 7.27 11.33
C ASN A 128 -6.16 8.46 10.34
N VAL A 129 -5.91 9.70 10.76
CA VAL A 129 -6.07 10.89 9.89
C VAL A 129 -4.81 11.73 9.77
N ASP A 130 -4.00 11.84 10.83
CA ASP A 130 -2.80 12.69 10.84
C ASP A 130 -1.61 12.02 10.14
N THR A 131 -1.57 10.68 10.12
CA THR A 131 -0.46 9.90 9.55
C THR A 131 -0.55 9.78 8.03
N TYR A 132 -1.76 9.91 7.47
CA TYR A 132 -2.03 9.66 6.06
C TYR A 132 -2.28 10.95 5.30
N ASP A 133 -1.99 10.95 4.01
CA ASP A 133 -2.37 12.08 3.17
C ASP A 133 -3.91 12.21 3.06
N LYS A 134 -4.35 13.43 2.76
CA LYS A 134 -5.77 13.77 2.71
C LYS A 134 -6.55 12.96 1.65
N GLU A 135 -5.93 12.66 0.51
CA GLU A 135 -6.58 11.92 -0.57
C GLU A 135 -6.89 10.50 -0.14
N PHE A 136 -5.97 9.85 0.58
CA PHE A 136 -6.19 8.55 1.19
C PHE A 136 -7.29 8.56 2.25
N VAL A 137 -7.26 9.53 3.16
CA VAL A 137 -8.28 9.66 4.22
C VAL A 137 -9.67 9.83 3.59
N ASP A 138 -9.80 10.74 2.62
CA ASP A 138 -11.07 11.01 1.94
C ASP A 138 -11.57 9.76 1.18
N LEU A 139 -10.66 8.96 0.61
CA LEU A 139 -10.99 7.68 -0.06
C LEU A 139 -11.57 6.66 0.93
N ILE A 140 -10.87 6.41 2.04
CA ILE A 140 -11.32 5.44 3.07
C ILE A 140 -12.65 5.90 3.67
N GLU A 141 -12.76 7.18 4.05
CA GLU A 141 -14.01 7.77 4.53
C GLU A 141 -15.17 7.59 3.53
N GLY A 142 -14.89 7.73 2.23
CA GLY A 142 -15.82 7.43 1.15
C GLY A 142 -16.32 5.98 1.15
N TYR A 143 -15.42 5.00 1.33
CA TYR A 143 -15.79 3.58 1.41
C TYR A 143 -16.61 3.21 2.64
N LEU A 144 -16.38 3.93 3.74
CA LEU A 144 -17.04 3.73 5.02
C LEU A 144 -18.40 4.43 5.14
N LYS A 145 -18.79 5.27 4.16
CA LYS A 145 -20.17 5.80 4.11
C LYS A 145 -21.18 4.65 4.05
N GLY A 146 -21.98 4.52 5.11
CA GLY A 146 -22.99 3.48 5.26
C GLY A 146 -22.47 2.11 5.72
N ALA A 147 -21.17 1.97 6.01
CA ALA A 147 -20.64 0.81 6.73
C ALA A 147 -20.95 0.97 8.23
N LYS A 148 -21.48 -0.08 8.87
CA LYS A 148 -21.82 -0.13 10.30
C LYS A 148 -21.02 -1.21 11.00
#